data_AF-A0A9X8J1H6-F1
#
_entry.id   AF-A0A9X8J1H6-F1
#
_cell.length_a   1.000
_cell.length_b   1.000
_cell.length_c   1.000
_cell.angle_alpha   90.00
_cell.angle_beta   90.00
_cell.angle_gamma   90.00
#
_symmetry.space_group_name_H-M   'P 1'
#
loop_
_entity.id
_entity.type
_entity.pdbx_description
1 polymer ?
#
loop_
_entity_poly.entity_id
_entity_poly.type
_entity_poly.pdbx_seq_one_letter_code
_entity_poly.pdbx_strand_id
1 'polypeptide(L)'
;MKKYLVPFTALFLSIGLVGCDTNNLVKEDEQHAQEETKNSEEQRQVEEKVKQENQQRQEAEAQRQAEEKAKQEQAAKAEQQQNQEKQKQLDENDSSNQSAPKIGGPELERFKEEQIRKLQAADSKEKEEAFDRAAASRRERFERQEIEKMDCDTARSALSQLEEMDDDPIAKKQAVYFYDKVARCNKSGN
;
A
#
# COMPACT_ATOMS: atom_id res chain seq x y z
N MET A 1 -9.59 -20.79 37.76
CA MET A 1 -9.40 -19.41 38.25
C MET A 1 -10.07 -18.46 37.27
N LYS A 2 -11.23 -17.89 37.63
CA LYS A 2 -11.97 -16.93 36.80
C LYS A 2 -11.39 -15.54 37.06
N LYS A 3 -10.89 -14.86 36.02
CA LYS A 3 -10.40 -13.48 36.10
C LYS A 3 -11.50 -12.56 35.57
N TYR A 4 -11.89 -11.62 36.41
CA TYR A 4 -12.98 -10.68 36.23
C TYR A 4 -12.67 -9.68 35.11
N LEU A 5 -13.54 -9.63 34.10
CA LEU A 5 -13.64 -8.53 33.16
C LEU A 5 -14.58 -7.50 33.78
N VAL A 6 -14.03 -6.45 34.37
CA VAL A 6 -14.79 -5.30 34.86
C VAL A 6 -14.91 -4.30 33.71
N PRO A 7 -16.11 -4.00 33.18
CA PRO A 7 -16.27 -2.98 32.16
C PRO A 7 -16.28 -1.59 32.82
N PHE A 8 -15.28 -0.76 32.48
CA PHE A 8 -15.23 0.68 32.78
C PHE A 8 -16.31 1.46 32.00
N THR A 9 -17.59 1.22 32.31
CA THR A 9 -18.73 1.84 31.60
C THR A 9 -19.59 2.75 32.48
N ALA A 10 -19.07 3.25 33.60
CA ALA A 10 -19.86 4.06 34.53
C ALA A 10 -19.09 5.23 35.19
N LEU A 11 -18.31 6.00 34.43
CA LEU A 11 -17.66 7.20 34.97
C LEU A 11 -17.71 8.44 34.06
N PHE A 12 -18.77 8.63 33.26
CA PHE A 12 -18.95 9.86 32.47
C PHE A 12 -20.36 10.47 32.54
N LEU A 13 -21.15 10.16 33.58
CA LEU A 13 -22.53 10.66 33.72
C LEU A 13 -22.70 11.83 34.71
N SER A 14 -21.64 12.55 35.06
CA SER A 14 -21.74 13.55 36.15
C SER A 14 -20.90 14.82 36.00
N ILE A 15 -20.69 15.34 34.79
CA ILE A 15 -20.17 16.72 34.62
C ILE A 15 -21.01 17.50 33.58
N GLY A 16 -21.74 18.51 34.10
CA GLY A 16 -22.53 19.51 33.36
C GLY A 16 -23.84 19.87 34.08
N LEU A 17 -23.82 20.51 35.27
CA LEU A 17 -24.04 21.97 35.51
C LEU A 17 -25.44 22.45 35.05
N VAL A 18 -26.41 22.72 35.92
CA VAL A 18 -26.58 23.92 36.78
C VAL A 18 -26.37 25.26 36.05
N GLY A 19 -27.50 25.89 35.68
CA GLY A 19 -27.67 27.35 35.68
C GLY A 19 -27.93 28.01 34.32
N CYS A 20 -29.20 28.34 34.04
CA CYS A 20 -29.64 29.72 33.78
C CYS A 20 -31.17 29.80 33.80
N ASP A 21 -31.67 30.65 34.70
CA ASP A 21 -33.07 31.00 34.87
C ASP A 21 -33.38 32.26 34.03
N THR A 22 -34.66 32.42 33.69
CA THR A 22 -35.34 33.62 33.14
C THR A 22 -35.22 34.00 31.65
N ASN A 23 -36.35 33.75 30.95
CA ASN A 23 -37.05 34.61 29.99
C ASN A 23 -36.36 35.02 28.68
N ASN A 24 -36.65 34.27 27.60
CA ASN A 24 -37.31 34.71 26.34
C ASN A 24 -37.27 33.55 25.32
N LEU A 25 -38.13 32.54 25.50
CA LEU A 25 -38.07 31.27 24.75
C LEU A 25 -39.33 31.06 23.90
N VAL A 26 -39.41 31.64 22.70
CA VAL A 26 -40.41 31.20 21.69
C VAL A 26 -39.91 31.29 20.23
N LYS A 27 -38.82 32.01 19.89
CA LYS A 27 -38.44 32.20 18.47
C LYS A 27 -37.15 31.55 17.98
N GLU A 28 -36.27 31.06 18.87
CA GLU A 28 -35.00 30.41 18.46
C GLU A 28 -35.08 28.88 18.41
N ASP A 29 -36.03 28.25 19.12
CA ASP A 29 -36.18 26.78 19.19
C ASP A 29 -36.60 26.16 17.84
N GLU A 30 -37.46 26.82 17.06
CA GLU A 30 -37.87 26.31 15.74
C GLU A 30 -36.74 26.37 14.70
N GLN A 31 -35.87 27.39 14.76
CA GLN A 31 -34.73 27.50 13.84
C GLN A 31 -33.61 26.52 14.19
N HIS A 32 -33.31 26.33 15.48
CA HIS A 32 -32.29 25.38 15.92
C HIS A 32 -32.71 23.92 15.66
N ALA A 33 -33.99 23.59 15.86
CA ALA A 33 -34.53 22.26 15.53
C ALA A 33 -34.57 21.99 14.02
N GLN A 34 -34.83 23.01 13.20
CA GLN A 34 -34.82 22.89 11.73
C GLN A 34 -33.39 22.76 11.16
N GLU A 35 -32.41 23.41 11.79
CA GLU A 35 -31.00 23.32 11.38
C GLU A 35 -30.37 21.99 11.81
N GLU A 36 -30.68 21.47 13.00
CA GLU A 36 -30.26 20.13 13.45
C GLU A 36 -30.86 18.99 12.61
N THR A 37 -32.14 19.11 12.20
CA THR A 37 -32.77 18.10 11.33
C THR A 37 -32.17 18.09 9.94
N LYS A 38 -31.85 19.26 9.37
CA LYS A 38 -31.19 19.38 8.07
C LYS A 38 -29.74 18.87 8.09
N ASN A 39 -29.00 19.15 9.16
CA ASN A 39 -27.63 18.64 9.36
C ASN A 39 -27.60 17.12 9.48
N SER A 40 -28.57 16.53 10.20
CA SER A 40 -28.71 15.08 10.38
C SER A 40 -29.07 14.36 9.07
N GLU A 41 -29.92 14.96 8.23
CA GLU A 41 -30.23 14.41 6.90
C GLU A 41 -29.04 14.49 5.93
N GLU A 42 -28.29 15.59 5.92
CA GLU A 42 -27.06 15.70 5.13
C GLU A 42 -26.01 14.68 5.57
N GLN A 43 -25.86 14.46 6.89
CA GLN A 43 -24.93 13.49 7.44
C GLN A 43 -25.31 12.04 7.05
N ARG A 44 -26.61 11.71 7.06
CA ARG A 44 -27.11 10.42 6.55
C ARG A 44 -26.85 10.23 5.06
N GLN A 45 -27.06 11.25 4.24
CA GLN A 45 -26.80 11.16 2.79
C GLN A 45 -25.32 10.97 2.48
N VAL A 46 -24.43 11.62 3.23
CA VAL A 46 -22.98 11.43 3.10
C VAL A 46 -22.57 10.02 3.53
N GLU A 47 -23.10 9.51 4.64
CA GLU A 47 -22.82 8.15 5.10
C GLU A 47 -23.29 7.09 4.09
N GLU A 48 -24.49 7.27 3.52
CA GLU A 48 -25.02 6.36 2.49
C GLU A 48 -24.17 6.39 1.20
N LYS A 49 -23.74 7.58 0.76
CA LYS A 49 -22.83 7.71 -0.39
C LYS A 49 -21.47 7.05 -0.14
N VAL A 50 -20.88 7.24 1.03
CA VAL A 50 -19.60 6.61 1.40
C VAL A 50 -19.72 5.09 1.47
N LYS A 51 -20.86 4.59 1.96
CA LYS A 51 -21.14 3.15 1.99
C LYS A 51 -21.29 2.58 0.58
N GLN A 52 -22.00 3.28 -0.30
CA GLN A 52 -22.18 2.87 -1.69
C GLN A 52 -20.86 2.90 -2.49
N GLU A 53 -20.04 3.93 -2.31
CA GLU A 53 -18.72 4.01 -2.96
C GLU A 53 -17.77 2.91 -2.47
N ASN A 54 -17.75 2.61 -1.17
CA ASN A 54 -16.96 1.51 -0.63
C ASN A 54 -17.39 0.15 -1.18
N GLN A 55 -18.69 -0.07 -1.33
CA GLN A 55 -19.22 -1.30 -1.89
C GLN A 55 -18.83 -1.47 -3.36
N GLN A 56 -18.88 -0.40 -4.14
CA GLN A 56 -18.43 -0.39 -5.54
C GLN A 56 -16.92 -0.63 -5.67
N ARG A 57 -16.11 -0.08 -4.76
CA ARG A 57 -14.67 -0.35 -4.70
C ARG A 57 -14.37 -1.81 -4.39
N GLN A 58 -15.08 -2.42 -3.45
CA GLN A 58 -14.90 -3.84 -3.11
C GLN A 58 -15.23 -4.76 -4.28
N GLU A 59 -16.32 -4.50 -5.00
CA GLU A 59 -16.69 -5.29 -6.19
C GLU A 59 -15.65 -5.14 -7.31
N ALA A 60 -15.18 -3.92 -7.56
CA ALA A 60 -14.14 -3.67 -8.57
C ALA A 60 -12.80 -4.33 -8.20
N GLU A 61 -12.43 -4.35 -6.92
CA GLU A 61 -11.21 -4.99 -6.46
C GLU A 61 -11.30 -6.52 -6.53
N ALA A 62 -12.45 -7.10 -6.16
CA ALA A 62 -12.71 -8.53 -6.31
C ALA A 62 -12.63 -8.98 -7.77
N GLN A 63 -13.16 -8.18 -8.70
CA GLN A 63 -13.11 -8.47 -10.12
C GLN A 63 -11.68 -8.41 -10.68
N ARG A 64 -10.87 -7.43 -10.25
CA ARG A 64 -9.44 -7.36 -10.63
C ARG A 64 -8.64 -8.56 -10.12
N GLN A 65 -8.86 -8.97 -8.86
CA GLN A 65 -8.18 -10.15 -8.32
C GLN A 65 -8.55 -11.44 -9.06
N ALA A 66 -9.81 -11.58 -9.48
CA ALA A 66 -10.24 -12.71 -10.30
C ALA A 66 -9.59 -12.71 -11.69
N GLU A 67 -9.52 -11.55 -12.35
CA GLU A 67 -8.86 -11.42 -13.65
C GLU A 67 -7.35 -11.68 -13.56
N GLU A 68 -6.69 -11.17 -12.52
CA GLU A 68 -5.26 -11.36 -12.32
C GLU A 68 -4.91 -12.83 -12.07
N LYS A 69 -5.69 -13.54 -11.23
CA LYS A 69 -5.55 -14.99 -11.06
C LYS A 69 -5.75 -15.76 -12.36
N ALA A 70 -6.76 -15.40 -13.15
CA ALA A 70 -7.02 -16.06 -14.43
C ALA A 70 -5.85 -15.87 -15.42
N LYS A 71 -5.29 -14.65 -15.50
CA LYS A 71 -4.10 -14.38 -16.32
C LYS A 71 -2.86 -15.15 -15.82
N GLN A 72 -2.67 -15.24 -14.51
CA GLN A 72 -1.54 -15.96 -13.92
C GLN A 72 -1.62 -17.46 -14.22
N GLU A 73 -2.81 -18.07 -14.11
CA GLU A 73 -3.01 -19.48 -14.42
C GLU A 73 -2.83 -19.77 -15.92
N GLN A 74 -3.26 -18.84 -16.79
CA GLN A 74 -3.07 -18.97 -18.23
C GLN A 74 -1.60 -18.86 -18.63
N ALA A 75 -0.85 -17.93 -18.02
CA ALA A 75 0.59 -17.79 -18.22
C ALA A 75 1.35 -19.03 -17.75
N ALA A 76 1.01 -19.58 -16.57
CA ALA A 76 1.62 -20.80 -16.05
C ALA A 76 1.39 -22.01 -16.97
N LYS A 77 0.17 -22.17 -17.52
CA LYS A 77 -0.13 -23.23 -18.49
C LYS A 77 0.63 -23.06 -19.81
N ALA A 78 0.75 -21.83 -20.30
CA ALA A 78 1.52 -21.54 -21.52
C ALA A 78 3.02 -21.85 -21.34
N GLU A 79 3.60 -21.46 -20.21
CA GLU A 79 5.00 -21.76 -19.89
C GLU A 79 5.24 -23.28 -19.73
N GLN A 80 4.31 -23.98 -19.09
CA GLN A 80 4.38 -25.44 -18.94
C GLN A 80 4.30 -26.16 -20.30
N GLN A 81 3.44 -25.70 -21.21
CA GLN A 81 3.36 -26.24 -22.57
C GLN A 81 4.64 -25.98 -23.36
N GLN A 82 5.19 -24.76 -23.28
CA GLN A 82 6.43 -24.42 -23.96
C GLN A 82 7.61 -25.26 -23.46
N ASN A 83 7.70 -25.47 -22.14
CA ASN A 83 8.72 -26.34 -21.56
C ASN A 83 8.55 -27.81 -21.96
N GLN A 84 7.31 -28.33 -22.04
CA GLN A 84 7.07 -29.69 -22.56
C GLN A 84 7.47 -29.84 -24.03
N GLU A 85 7.15 -28.85 -24.86
CA GLU A 85 7.51 -28.89 -26.29
C GLU A 85 9.02 -28.80 -26.48
N LYS A 86 9.70 -27.98 -25.68
CA LYS A 86 11.16 -27.88 -25.67
C LYS A 86 11.82 -29.19 -25.20
N GLN A 87 11.23 -29.87 -24.22
CA GLN A 87 11.69 -31.18 -23.75
C GLN A 87 11.52 -32.25 -24.84
N LYS A 88 10.38 -32.27 -25.54
CA LYS A 88 10.17 -33.20 -26.66
C LYS A 88 11.15 -32.95 -27.81
N GLN A 89 11.44 -31.71 -28.15
CA GLN A 89 12.46 -31.37 -29.15
C GLN A 89 13.87 -31.80 -28.72
N LEU A 90 14.21 -31.68 -27.43
CA LEU A 90 15.48 -32.18 -26.89
C LEU A 90 15.57 -33.72 -26.99
N ASP A 91 14.50 -34.43 -26.62
CA ASP A 91 14.45 -35.90 -26.66
C ASP A 91 14.49 -36.43 -28.12
N GLU A 92 13.82 -35.74 -29.06
CA GLU A 92 13.91 -36.06 -30.50
C GLU A 92 15.30 -35.77 -31.07
N ASN A 93 15.98 -34.72 -30.60
CA ASN A 93 17.36 -34.40 -31.01
C ASN A 93 18.37 -35.41 -30.43
N ASP A 94 18.16 -35.90 -29.22
CA ASP A 94 19.02 -36.92 -28.59
C ASP A 94 18.83 -38.30 -29.24
N SER A 95 17.61 -38.64 -29.65
CA SER A 95 17.32 -39.88 -30.40
C SER A 95 18.00 -39.92 -31.78
N SER A 96 18.16 -38.77 -32.44
CA SER A 96 18.86 -38.65 -33.72
C SER A 96 20.40 -38.67 -33.61
N ASN A 97 20.96 -38.62 -32.39
CA ASN A 97 22.41 -38.53 -32.14
C ASN A 97 23.03 -39.84 -31.62
N GLN A 98 22.42 -41.01 -31.87
CA GLN A 98 23.04 -42.33 -31.61
C GLN A 98 24.31 -42.64 -32.45
N SER A 99 24.95 -41.64 -33.07
CA SER A 99 26.16 -41.85 -33.89
C SER A 99 27.30 -40.85 -33.60
N ALA A 100 27.23 -40.08 -32.51
CA ALA A 100 28.37 -39.24 -32.09
C ALA A 100 29.03 -39.84 -30.84
N PRO A 101 30.36 -40.07 -30.82
CA PRO A 101 31.05 -40.48 -29.61
C PRO A 101 30.92 -39.36 -28.58
N LYS A 102 30.57 -39.70 -27.33
CA LYS A 102 30.56 -38.78 -26.19
C LYS A 102 31.99 -38.31 -25.87
N ILE A 103 32.48 -37.35 -26.64
CA ILE A 103 33.75 -36.65 -26.38
C ILE A 103 33.41 -35.46 -25.47
N GLY A 104 33.10 -35.78 -24.22
CA GLY A 104 32.84 -34.80 -23.18
C GLY A 104 33.13 -35.46 -21.85
N GLY A 105 34.38 -35.37 -21.40
CA GLY A 105 34.76 -35.96 -20.11
C GLY A 105 34.03 -35.31 -18.92
N PRO A 106 34.06 -35.93 -17.74
CA PRO A 106 33.38 -35.47 -16.51
C PRO A 106 33.83 -34.09 -16.00
N GLU A 107 34.85 -33.48 -16.62
CA GLU A 107 35.32 -32.14 -16.34
C GLU A 107 34.52 -31.07 -17.10
N LEU A 108 34.12 -31.37 -18.35
CA LEU A 108 33.32 -30.46 -19.18
C LEU A 108 31.87 -30.36 -18.69
N GLU A 109 31.31 -31.48 -18.19
CA GLU A 109 29.98 -31.48 -17.56
C GLU A 109 29.97 -30.67 -16.27
N ARG A 110 30.97 -30.84 -15.40
CA ARG A 110 31.12 -30.03 -14.17
C ARG A 110 31.24 -28.54 -14.46
N PHE A 111 31.97 -28.16 -15.52
CA PHE A 111 32.07 -26.77 -15.95
C PHE A 111 30.71 -26.20 -16.42
N LYS A 112 29.93 -26.97 -17.18
CA LYS A 112 28.57 -26.56 -17.59
C LYS A 112 27.63 -26.40 -16.40
N GLU A 113 27.62 -27.34 -15.47
CA GLU A 113 26.78 -27.27 -14.26
C GLU A 113 27.14 -26.05 -13.39
N GLU A 114 28.43 -25.75 -13.23
CA GLU A 114 28.88 -24.59 -12.47
C GLU A 114 28.42 -23.27 -13.13
N GLN A 115 28.48 -23.17 -14.45
CA GLN A 115 28.01 -22.00 -15.18
C GLN A 115 26.48 -21.83 -15.07
N ILE A 116 25.70 -22.91 -15.11
CA ILE A 116 24.24 -22.88 -14.91
C ILE A 116 23.92 -22.39 -13.49
N ARG A 117 24.62 -22.91 -12.48
CA ARG A 117 24.44 -22.49 -11.08
C ARG A 117 24.76 -21.01 -10.88
N LYS A 118 25.84 -20.51 -11.50
CA LYS A 118 26.20 -19.07 -11.45
C LYS A 118 25.13 -18.19 -12.10
N LEU A 119 24.58 -18.61 -13.25
CA LEU A 119 23.51 -17.89 -13.93
C LEU A 119 22.24 -17.82 -13.08
N GLN A 120 21.81 -18.95 -12.51
CA GLN A 120 20.62 -19.00 -11.66
C GLN A 120 20.78 -18.18 -10.38
N ALA A 121 21.98 -18.20 -9.78
CA ALA A 121 22.28 -17.40 -8.60
C ALA A 121 22.29 -15.89 -8.90
N ALA A 122 22.81 -15.49 -10.07
CA ALA A 122 22.77 -14.10 -10.50
C ALA A 122 21.32 -13.62 -10.77
N ASP A 123 20.53 -14.42 -11.48
CA ASP A 123 19.12 -14.13 -11.77
C ASP A 123 18.27 -14.07 -10.49
N SER A 124 18.55 -14.95 -9.51
CA SER A 124 17.85 -14.92 -8.21
C SER A 124 18.19 -13.67 -7.40
N LYS A 125 19.47 -13.26 -7.39
CA LYS A 125 19.90 -12.03 -6.70
C LYS A 125 19.32 -10.78 -7.37
N GLU A 126 19.31 -10.71 -8.69
CA GLU A 126 18.73 -9.58 -9.42
C GLU A 126 17.23 -9.48 -9.17
N LYS A 127 16.52 -10.61 -9.13
CA LYS A 127 15.09 -10.67 -8.77
C LYS A 127 14.83 -10.20 -7.34
N GLU A 128 15.67 -10.63 -6.39
CA GLU A 128 15.59 -10.20 -4.99
C GLU A 128 15.82 -8.68 -4.86
N GLU A 129 16.88 -8.15 -5.48
CA GLU A 129 17.17 -6.72 -5.49
C GLU A 129 16.06 -5.89 -6.17
N ALA A 130 15.46 -6.40 -7.25
CA ALA A 130 14.33 -5.76 -7.90
C ALA A 130 13.09 -5.72 -7.00
N PHE A 131 12.83 -6.80 -6.26
CA PHE A 131 11.75 -6.87 -5.29
C PHE A 131 11.96 -5.89 -4.14
N ASP A 132 13.17 -5.84 -3.58
CA ASP A 132 13.51 -4.90 -2.50
C ASP A 132 13.39 -3.44 -2.97
N ARG A 133 13.82 -3.15 -4.19
CA ARG A 133 13.65 -1.82 -4.80
C ARG A 133 12.17 -1.47 -4.98
N ALA A 134 11.36 -2.42 -5.42
CA ALA A 134 9.92 -2.23 -5.57
C ALA A 134 9.23 -2.01 -4.21
N ALA A 135 9.62 -2.76 -3.19
CA ALA A 135 9.13 -2.59 -1.83
C ALA A 135 9.52 -1.22 -1.24
N ALA A 136 10.79 -0.80 -1.41
CA ALA A 136 11.27 0.51 -0.98
C ALA A 136 10.53 1.65 -1.70
N SER A 137 10.37 1.55 -3.03
CA SER A 137 9.63 2.53 -3.82
C SER A 137 8.16 2.63 -3.39
N ARG A 138 7.54 1.51 -3.02
CA ARG A 138 6.17 1.50 -2.51
C ARG A 138 6.06 2.21 -1.16
N ARG A 139 7.00 1.97 -0.24
CA ARG A 139 7.07 2.67 1.06
C ARG A 139 7.24 4.18 0.86
N GLU A 140 8.20 4.59 0.02
CA GLU A 140 8.44 6.01 -0.27
C GLU A 140 7.19 6.70 -0.86
N ARG A 141 6.46 6.01 -1.74
CA ARG A 141 5.20 6.54 -2.29
C ARG A 141 4.15 6.74 -1.20
N PHE A 142 4.01 5.80 -0.26
CA PHE A 142 3.08 5.97 0.86
C PHE A 142 3.46 7.16 1.73
N GLU A 143 4.72 7.26 2.12
CA GLU A 143 5.23 8.39 2.92
C GLU A 143 4.96 9.73 2.23
N ARG A 144 5.22 9.83 0.91
CA ARG A 144 4.90 11.04 0.14
C ARG A 144 3.41 11.36 0.11
N GLN A 145 2.54 10.35 0.01
CA GLN A 145 1.09 10.59 0.06
C GLN A 145 0.64 11.10 1.43
N GLU A 146 1.27 10.64 2.52
CA GLU A 146 0.98 11.15 3.86
C GLU A 146 1.42 12.61 4.00
N ILE A 147 2.62 12.96 3.50
CA ILE A 147 3.11 14.34 3.47
C ILE A 147 2.22 15.23 2.59
N GLU A 148 1.71 14.71 1.47
CA GLU A 148 0.81 15.45 0.58
C GLU A 148 -0.55 15.76 1.23
N LYS A 149 -1.08 14.85 2.06
CA LYS A 149 -2.33 15.07 2.81
C LYS A 149 -2.15 15.96 4.04
N MET A 150 -0.93 16.11 4.52
CA MET A 150 -0.61 16.96 5.66
C MET A 150 -0.96 18.43 5.38
N ASP A 151 -1.43 19.14 6.39
CA ASP A 151 -1.67 20.58 6.30
C ASP A 151 -0.33 21.35 6.25
N CYS A 152 -0.41 22.60 5.81
CA CYS A 152 0.78 23.41 5.57
C CYS A 152 1.54 23.78 6.86
N ASP A 153 0.85 23.91 7.99
CA ASP A 153 1.47 24.29 9.25
C ASP A 153 2.17 23.10 9.90
N THR A 154 1.54 21.93 9.85
CA THR A 154 2.18 20.67 10.26
C THR A 154 3.39 20.35 9.37
N ALA A 155 3.30 20.57 8.05
CA ALA A 155 4.44 20.37 7.15
C ALA A 155 5.61 21.32 7.46
N ARG A 156 5.34 22.60 7.79
CA ARG A 156 6.37 23.56 8.22
C ARG A 156 7.01 23.19 9.55
N SER A 157 6.20 22.76 10.52
CA SER A 157 6.68 22.31 11.82
C SER A 157 7.58 21.08 11.71
N ALA A 158 7.17 20.09 10.90
CA ALA A 158 7.96 18.89 10.64
C ALA A 158 9.27 19.21 9.91
N LEU A 159 9.24 20.13 8.94
CA LEU A 159 10.45 20.59 8.25
C LEU A 159 11.44 21.24 9.23
N SER A 160 10.96 22.10 10.12
CA SER A 160 11.80 22.78 11.11
C SER A 160 12.47 21.78 12.05
N GLN A 161 11.74 20.76 12.50
CA GLN A 161 12.31 19.68 13.32
C GLN A 161 13.38 18.87 12.57
N LEU A 162 13.19 18.63 11.27
CA LEU A 162 14.18 17.92 10.46
C LEU A 162 15.44 18.76 10.20
N GLU A 163 15.31 20.07 10.05
CA GLU A 163 16.42 21.02 9.93
C GLU A 163 17.22 21.13 11.24
N GLU A 164 16.55 21.05 12.40
CA GLU A 164 17.25 21.00 13.70
C GLU A 164 18.11 19.73 13.87
N MET A 165 17.80 18.66 13.15
CA MET A 165 18.57 17.41 13.13
C MET A 165 19.63 17.40 12.01
N ASP A 166 20.28 18.55 11.79
CA ASP A 166 21.19 18.83 10.67
C ASP A 166 22.39 17.87 10.50
N ASP A 167 22.68 17.03 11.50
CA ASP A 167 23.75 16.01 11.41
C ASP A 167 23.26 14.63 10.92
N ASP A 168 21.94 14.40 10.82
CA ASP A 168 21.38 13.12 10.39
C ASP A 168 21.15 13.06 8.86
N PRO A 169 21.86 12.18 8.12
CA PRO A 169 21.68 12.03 6.68
C PRO A 169 20.29 11.50 6.28
N ILE A 170 19.59 10.80 7.18
CA ILE A 170 18.21 10.33 6.97
C ILE A 170 17.25 11.52 7.07
N ALA A 171 17.42 12.36 8.09
CA ALA A 171 16.61 13.56 8.28
C ALA A 171 16.71 14.51 7.08
N LYS A 172 17.94 14.72 6.57
CA LYS A 172 18.18 15.53 5.36
C LYS A 172 17.45 15.00 4.14
N LYS A 173 17.41 13.67 3.94
CA LYS A 173 16.68 13.07 2.82
C LYS A 173 15.18 13.26 2.96
N GLN A 174 14.63 13.13 4.16
CA GLN A 174 13.20 13.34 4.41
C GLN A 174 12.81 14.81 4.26
N ALA A 175 13.67 15.75 4.71
CA ALA A 175 13.42 17.19 4.61
C ALA A 175 13.10 17.66 3.18
N VAL A 176 13.70 17.05 2.16
CA VAL A 176 13.44 17.35 0.73
C VAL A 176 11.95 17.24 0.39
N TYR A 177 11.25 16.25 0.92
CA TYR A 177 9.81 16.07 0.64
C TYR A 177 8.96 17.14 1.33
N PHE A 178 9.35 17.55 2.52
CA PHE A 178 8.68 18.64 3.24
C PHE A 178 8.95 20.00 2.60
N TYR A 179 10.16 20.27 2.08
CA TYR A 179 10.45 21.49 1.32
C TYR A 179 9.53 21.67 0.12
N ASP A 180 9.34 20.62 -0.68
CA ASP A 180 8.47 20.65 -1.87
C ASP A 180 7.00 20.91 -1.48
N LYS A 181 6.52 20.28 -0.39
CA LYS A 181 5.18 20.53 0.16
C LYS A 181 5.02 21.97 0.66
N VAL A 182 5.97 22.48 1.45
CA VAL A 182 5.95 23.85 1.99
C VAL A 182 6.03 24.88 0.85
N ALA A 183 6.84 24.63 -0.18
CA ALA A 183 6.92 25.48 -1.36
C ALA A 183 5.58 25.56 -2.11
N ARG A 184 4.84 24.45 -2.22
CA ARG A 184 3.48 24.44 -2.78
C ARG A 184 2.50 25.23 -1.91
N CYS A 185 2.54 25.03 -0.59
CA CYS A 185 1.73 25.77 0.37
C CYS A 185 1.91 27.28 0.24
N ASN A 186 3.14 27.75 0.05
CA ASN A 186 3.46 29.17 -0.11
C ASN A 186 2.97 29.72 -1.47
N LYS A 187 2.82 28.87 -2.50
CA LYS A 187 2.28 29.26 -3.80
C LYS A 187 0.74 29.31 -3.82
N SER A 188 0.08 28.46 -3.04
CA SER A 188 -1.39 28.40 -2.95
C SER A 188 -2.00 29.43 -1.98
N GLY A 189 -1.18 30.09 -1.16
CA GLY A 189 -1.59 31.11 -0.20
C GLY A 189 -1.54 32.56 -0.70
N ASN A 190 -1.20 32.78 -1.98
CA ASN A 190 -1.34 34.06 -2.70
C ASN A 190 -2.50 33.98 -3.68
#